data_AF-A0AB39SLA8-F1
#
_entry.id   AF-A0AB39SLA8-F1
#
_cell.length_a   1.000
_cell.length_b   1.000
_cell.length_c   1.000
_cell.angle_alpha   90.00
_cell.angle_beta   90.00
_cell.angle_gamma   90.00
#
_symmetry.space_group_name_H-M   'P 1'
#
loop_
_entity.id
_entity.type
_entity.pdbx_description
1 polymer ?
#
loop_
_entity_poly.entity_id
_entity_poly.type
_entity_poly.pdbx_seq_one_letter_code
_entity_poly.pdbx_strand_id
1 'polypeptide(L)'
;MVVRGDLGNVVARAEGGVEWTAAFADLGPAGFPMLWAMTPYGDAVFNQRQVPLLLSELDRLPAACGGDWVGQARELCQVVERGTHLYLWFVGD
;
A
#
# COMPACT_ATOMS: atom_id res chain seq x y z
N MET A 1 -5.32 -5.47 2.69
CA MET A 1 -5.39 -4.32 1.76
C MET A 1 -6.55 -4.51 0.78
N VAL A 2 -7.17 -3.43 0.28
CA VAL A 2 -8.29 -3.52 -0.66
C VAL A 2 -8.22 -2.42 -1.72
N VAL A 3 -8.70 -2.69 -2.92
CA VAL A 3 -8.95 -1.66 -3.94
C VAL A 3 -10.44 -1.33 -3.95
N ARG A 4 -10.76 -0.05 -3.79
CA ARG A 4 -12.14 0.44 -3.81
C ARG A 4 -12.37 1.42 -4.95
N GLY A 5 -13.56 1.39 -5.54
CA GLY A 5 -14.06 2.46 -6.40
C GLY A 5 -14.63 3.64 -5.61
N ASP A 6 -14.97 4.73 -6.29
CA ASP A 6 -15.59 5.94 -5.69
C ASP A 6 -16.82 5.66 -4.83
N LEU A 7 -17.59 4.61 -5.16
CA LEU A 7 -18.80 4.21 -4.44
C LEU A 7 -18.52 3.30 -3.23
N GLY A 8 -17.23 3.08 -2.90
CA GLY A 8 -16.81 2.21 -1.80
C GLY A 8 -16.88 0.71 -2.12
N ASN A 9 -17.29 0.33 -3.33
CA ASN A 9 -17.32 -1.06 -3.76
C ASN A 9 -15.90 -1.62 -3.83
N VAL A 10 -15.70 -2.81 -3.27
CA VAL A 10 -14.41 -3.52 -3.34
C VAL A 10 -14.27 -4.16 -4.72
N VAL A 11 -13.19 -3.82 -5.43
CA VAL A 11 -12.88 -4.32 -6.78
C VAL A 11 -11.84 -5.44 -6.72
N ALA A 12 -10.90 -5.35 -5.78
CA ALA A 12 -9.89 -6.37 -5.52
C ALA A 12 -9.49 -6.33 -4.04
N ARG A 13 -8.97 -7.44 -3.51
CA ARG A 13 -8.56 -7.55 -2.11
C ARG A 13 -7.36 -8.49 -2.00
N ALA A 14 -6.42 -8.11 -1.15
CA ALA A 14 -5.33 -8.95 -0.70
C ALA A 14 -5.85 -10.05 0.25
N GLU A 15 -5.26 -11.23 0.19
CA GLU A 15 -5.50 -12.33 1.12
C GLU A 15 -5.11 -11.92 2.55
N GLY A 16 -4.07 -11.09 2.69
CA GLY A 16 -3.54 -10.61 3.97
C GLY A 16 -3.55 -9.09 4.17
N GLY A 17 -3.19 -8.71 5.40
CA GLY A 17 -2.81 -7.34 5.78
C GLY A 17 -1.33 -7.06 5.52
N VAL A 18 -0.89 -5.85 5.88
CA VAL A 18 0.55 -5.54 5.96
C VAL A 18 1.14 -6.29 7.14
N GLU A 19 2.31 -6.89 6.94
CA GLU A 19 3.09 -7.47 8.02
C GLU A 19 3.86 -6.36 8.73
N TRP A 20 3.26 -5.81 9.79
CA TRP A 20 3.88 -4.74 10.56
C TRP A 20 5.04 -5.28 11.38
N THR A 21 6.23 -4.73 11.14
CA THR A 21 7.44 -5.04 11.90
C THR A 21 8.01 -3.79 12.56
N ALA A 22 8.84 -3.97 13.58
CA ALA A 22 9.54 -2.85 14.21
C ALA A 22 10.43 -2.07 13.23
N ALA A 23 10.86 -2.69 12.13
CA ALA A 23 11.72 -2.07 11.11
C ALA A 23 11.02 -0.93 10.35
N PHE A 24 9.68 -0.85 10.37
CA PHE A 24 8.97 0.30 9.80
C PHE A 24 9.35 1.63 10.47
N ALA A 25 9.74 1.60 11.75
CA ALA A 25 10.21 2.78 12.48
C ALA A 25 11.51 3.36 11.91
N ASP A 26 12.29 2.53 11.20
CA ASP A 26 13.57 2.92 10.58
C ASP A 26 13.40 3.48 9.16
N LEU A 27 12.19 3.41 8.58
CA LEU A 27 11.92 4.04 7.29
C LEU A 27 12.07 5.56 7.43
N GLY A 28 12.92 6.16 6.60
CA GLY A 28 13.09 7.62 6.59
C GLY A 28 12.00 8.29 5.74
N PRO A 29 11.37 9.39 6.21
CA PRO A 29 10.33 10.10 5.44
C PRO A 29 10.83 10.68 4.11
N ALA A 30 12.14 10.93 3.98
CA ALA A 30 12.73 11.38 2.72
C ALA A 30 12.86 10.27 1.67
N GLY A 31 13.02 9.00 2.10
CA GLY A 31 13.21 7.86 1.21
C GLY A 31 11.92 7.09 0.92
N PHE A 32 10.98 7.11 1.88
CA PHE A 32 9.73 6.36 1.90
C PHE A 32 8.53 7.23 2.36
N PRO A 33 8.26 8.41 1.76
CA PRO A 33 7.21 9.30 2.23
C PRO A 33 5.81 8.67 2.29
N MET A 34 5.49 7.70 1.43
CA MET A 34 4.19 7.02 1.45
C MET A 34 4.14 5.96 2.55
N LEU A 35 5.10 5.04 2.59
CA LEU A 35 5.10 3.92 3.54
C LEU A 35 5.40 4.37 4.98
N TRP A 36 6.25 5.38 5.17
CA TRP A 36 6.55 5.95 6.48
C TRP A 36 5.32 6.57 7.14
N ALA A 37 4.42 7.15 6.35
CA ALA A 37 3.21 7.80 6.85
C ALA A 37 2.09 6.81 7.22
N MET A 38 2.26 5.51 6.91
CA MET A 38 1.28 4.50 7.25
C MET A 38 1.38 4.11 8.72
N THR A 39 0.26 3.72 9.31
CA THR A 39 0.20 3.24 10.70
C THR A 39 -0.64 1.98 10.79
N PRO A 40 -0.36 1.06 11.73
CA PRO A 40 -1.12 -0.18 11.86
C PRO A 40 -2.60 0.01 12.23
N TYR A 41 -2.96 1.15 12.82
CA TYR A 41 -4.30 1.43 13.34
C TYR A 41 -5.08 2.44 12.48
N GLY A 42 -4.48 2.94 11.41
CA GLY A 42 -5.04 4.00 10.58
C GLY A 42 -5.14 3.59 9.13
N ASP A 43 -6.23 3.95 8.49
CA ASP A 43 -6.38 3.74 7.05
C ASP A 43 -5.43 4.67 6.27
N ALA A 44 -4.72 4.10 5.30
CA ALA A 44 -3.97 4.86 4.31
C ALA A 44 -4.56 4.62 2.92
N VAL A 45 -4.84 5.71 2.20
CA VAL A 45 -5.50 5.67 0.90
C VAL A 45 -4.58 6.26 -0.16
N PHE A 46 -4.34 5.50 -1.22
CA PHE A 46 -3.49 5.88 -2.34
C PHE A 46 -4.30 5.89 -3.63
N ASN A 47 -4.32 7.04 -4.30
CA ASN A 47 -4.95 7.20 -5.60
C ASN A 47 -3.99 6.84 -6.75
N GLN A 48 -4.51 6.84 -7.98
CA GLN A 48 -3.74 6.53 -9.19
C GLN A 48 -2.47 7.38 -9.38
N ARG A 49 -2.43 8.64 -8.90
CA ARG A 49 -1.23 9.48 -8.99
C ARG A 49 -0.16 9.13 -7.95
N GLN A 50 -0.57 8.56 -6.82
CA GLN A 50 0.34 8.13 -5.76
C GLN A 50 0.87 6.72 -5.97
N VAL A 51 0.14 5.86 -6.70
CA VAL A 51 0.52 4.47 -6.95
C VAL A 51 1.93 4.31 -7.56
N PRO A 52 2.36 5.08 -8.57
CA PRO A 52 3.72 4.95 -9.10
C PRO A 52 4.81 5.26 -8.06
N LEU A 53 4.54 6.21 -7.14
CA LEU A 53 5.46 6.55 -6.05
C LEU A 53 5.51 5.43 -5.02
N LEU A 54 4.34 4.88 -4.67
CA LEU A 54 4.22 3.74 -3.76
C LEU A 54 4.94 2.50 -4.32
N LEU A 55 4.77 2.19 -5.61
CA LEU A 55 5.49 1.09 -6.28
C LEU A 55 7.02 1.28 -6.19
N SER A 56 7.51 2.49 -6.44
CA SER A 56 8.94 2.81 -6.31
C SER A 56 9.48 2.65 -4.89
N GLU A 57 8.65 2.91 -3.88
CA GLU A 57 8.99 2.65 -2.48
C GLU A 57 9.01 1.15 -2.17
N LEU A 58 8.00 0.39 -2.63
CA LEU A 58 7.93 -1.07 -2.47
C LEU A 58 9.12 -1.78 -3.11
N ASP A 59 9.64 -1.27 -4.23
CA ASP A 59 10.82 -1.82 -4.91
C ASP A 59 12.14 -1.58 -4.18
N ARG A 60 12.20 -0.55 -3.33
CA ARG A 60 13.37 -0.23 -2.51
C ARG A 60 13.19 -0.62 -1.05
N LEU A 61 12.08 -1.28 -0.72
CA LEU A 61 11.71 -1.60 0.65
C LEU A 61 12.76 -2.53 1.28
N PRO A 62 13.28 -2.23 2.47
CA PRO A 62 14.20 -3.14 3.16
C PRO A 62 13.51 -4.48 3.41
N ALA A 63 14.25 -5.59 3.26
CA ALA A 63 13.71 -6.94 3.43
C ALA A 63 13.03 -7.15 4.81
N ALA A 64 13.50 -6.45 5.85
CA ALA A 64 12.92 -6.49 7.20
C ALA A 64 11.51 -5.85 7.31
N CYS A 65 11.11 -5.01 6.34
CA CYS A 65 9.75 -4.47 6.21
C CYS A 65 8.93 -5.21 5.14
N GLY A 66 9.54 -6.18 4.45
CA GLY A 66 8.93 -6.92 3.35
C GLY A 66 7.94 -7.98 3.82
N GLY A 67 7.83 -9.04 3.03
CA GLY A 67 6.90 -10.16 3.27
C GLY A 67 5.97 -10.40 2.09
N ASP A 68 5.07 -11.36 2.25
CA ASP A 68 4.16 -11.79 1.18
C ASP A 68 3.18 -10.68 0.77
N TRP A 69 2.90 -9.75 1.69
CA TRP A 69 2.05 -8.60 1.44
C TRP A 69 2.60 -7.66 0.34
N VAL A 70 3.92 -7.57 0.15
CA VAL A 70 4.52 -6.66 -0.85
C VAL A 70 4.12 -7.06 -2.26
N GLY A 71 4.09 -8.37 -2.55
CA GLY A 71 3.62 -8.90 -3.83
C GLY A 71 2.16 -8.52 -4.09
N GLN A 72 1.30 -8.74 -3.09
CA GLN A 72 -0.11 -8.40 -3.15
C GLN A 72 -0.34 -6.89 -3.29
N ALA A 73 0.45 -6.05 -2.62
CA ALA A 73 0.39 -4.61 -2.77
C ALA A 73 0.71 -4.17 -4.21
N ARG A 74 1.71 -4.78 -4.85
CA ARG A 74 2.04 -4.51 -6.27
C ARG A 74 0.92 -4.93 -7.21
N GLU A 75 0.33 -6.10 -7.00
CA GLU A 75 -0.80 -6.57 -7.82
C GLU A 75 -2.01 -5.62 -7.71
N LEU A 76 -2.35 -5.19 -6.50
CA LEU A 76 -3.42 -4.24 -6.27
C LEU A 76 -3.12 -2.85 -6.86
N CYS A 77 -1.85 -2.41 -6.81
CA CYS A 77 -1.42 -1.18 -7.49
C CYS A 77 -1.68 -1.26 -9.01
N GLN A 78 -1.39 -2.40 -9.65
CA GLN A 78 -1.67 -2.58 -11.07
C GLN A 78 -3.17 -2.54 -11.38
N VAL A 79 -4.02 -3.03 -10.47
CA VAL A 79 -5.49 -2.90 -10.60
C VAL A 79 -5.88 -1.42 -10.59
N VAL A 80 -5.33 -0.63 -9.67
CA VAL A 80 -5.58 0.82 -9.60
C VAL A 80 -5.12 1.54 -10.87
N GLU A 81 -3.94 1.21 -11.41
CA GLU A 81 -3.42 1.86 -12.62
C GLU A 81 -4.27 1.60 -13.87
N ARG A 82 -4.89 0.42 -13.97
CA ARG A 82 -5.71 0.01 -15.13
C ARG A 82 -7.15 0.50 -15.07
N GLY A 83 -7.63 0.89 -13.89
CA GLY A 83 -8.99 1.37 -13.69
C GLY A 83 -9.08 2.89 -13.56
N THR A 84 -10.30 3.40 -13.66
CA THR A 84 -10.62 4.80 -13.36
C THR A 84 -11.24 4.88 -11.98
N HIS A 85 -10.95 5.93 -11.22
CA HIS A 85 -11.57 6.17 -9.91
C HIS A 85 -11.37 5.00 -8.92
N LEU A 86 -10.19 4.37 -8.99
CA LEU A 86 -9.79 3.31 -8.07
C LEU A 86 -8.75 3.83 -7.08
N TYR A 87 -8.84 3.32 -5.86
CA TYR A 87 -7.96 3.68 -4.76
C TYR A 87 -7.50 2.43 -4.05
N LEU A 88 -6.21 2.35 -3.74
CA LEU A 88 -5.66 1.32 -2.87
C LEU A 88 -5.81 1.77 -1.42
N TRP A 89 -6.40 0.92 -0.59
CA TRP A 89 -6.57 1.11 0.83
C TRP A 89 -5.73 0.09 1.59
N PHE A 90 -4.85 0.61 2.42
CA PHE A 90 -4.30 -0.11 3.55
C PHE A 90 -5.24 0.15 4.72
N VAL A 91 -5.90 -0.90 5.17
CA VAL A 91 -6.91 -0.82 6.23
C VAL A 91 -6.22 -1.20 7.52
N GLY A 92 -6.28 -0.32 8.52
CA GLY A 92 -5.76 -0.60 9.85
C GLY A 92 -6.57 -1.69 10.56
N ASP A 93 -6.00 -2.26 11.61
CA ASP A 93 -6.69 -3.20 12.51
C ASP A 93 -7.57 -2.47 13.53
#